data_AF-A0A2Z5K130-F1
#
_entry.id   AF-A0A2Z5K130-F1
#
_cell.length_a   1.000
_cell.length_b   1.000
_cell.length_c   1.000
_cell.angle_alpha   90.00
_cell.angle_beta   90.00
_cell.angle_gamma   90.00
#
_symmetry.space_group_name_H-M   'P 1'
#
loop_
_entity.id
_entity.type
_entity.pdbx_description
1 polymer ?
#
loop_
_entity_poly.entity_id
_entity_poly.type
_entity_poly.pdbx_seq_one_letter_code
_entity_poly.pdbx_strand_id
1 'polypeptide(L)'
;MRVARLLVRHEVRVLVSLVLWVARRTHGTKSGRAFGYARGQGAMMAGFAFVCVVETVAMSVLLRDFPTAHAVLLFLDVYGVVVVVGLHAASVVRPHVLDLEGGSLRIRRYVHVDLRVPLERIASVRRELRLTHEPADGELDVEVGSRTSVTLELTEPVAHVTFFGRRREVRVVRFHADDADGLVRALGRARV
;
A
#
# COMPACT_ATOMS: atom_id res chain seq x y z
N MET A 1 -25.60 -3.45 3.42
CA MET A 1 -24.79 -4.30 4.35
C MET A 1 -23.37 -4.67 3.86
N ARG A 2 -23.09 -4.85 2.56
CA ARG A 2 -21.71 -5.16 2.08
C ARG A 2 -20.68 -4.04 2.32
N VAL A 3 -21.07 -2.77 2.15
CA VAL A 3 -20.18 -1.61 2.32
C VAL A 3 -19.72 -1.43 3.76
N ALA A 4 -20.64 -1.50 4.74
CA ALA A 4 -20.29 -1.45 6.16
C ALA A 4 -19.30 -2.55 6.56
N ARG A 5 -19.46 -3.77 6.03
CA ARG A 5 -18.53 -4.88 6.29
C ARG A 5 -17.15 -4.66 5.65
N LEU A 6 -17.09 -3.99 4.49
CA LEU A 6 -15.83 -3.62 3.85
C LEU A 6 -15.10 -2.53 4.65
N LEU A 7 -15.84 -1.52 5.14
CA LEU A 7 -15.31 -0.47 6.01
C LEU A 7 -14.77 -1.05 7.32
N VAL A 8 -15.55 -1.88 8.01
CA VAL A 8 -15.08 -2.54 9.24
C VAL A 8 -13.86 -3.42 8.98
N ARG A 9 -13.82 -4.15 7.87
CA ARG A 9 -12.65 -4.96 7.49
C ARG A 9 -11.43 -4.12 7.12
N HIS A 10 -11.64 -2.91 6.60
CA HIS A 10 -10.58 -1.95 6.35
C HIS A 10 -10.01 -1.47 7.68
N GLU A 11 -10.88 -0.97 8.57
CA GLU A 11 -10.50 -0.48 9.89
C GLU A 11 -9.75 -1.52 10.71
N VAL A 12 -10.29 -2.74 10.80
CA VAL A 12 -9.62 -3.84 11.50
C VAL A 12 -8.24 -4.13 10.87
N ARG A 13 -8.10 -4.08 9.55
CA ARG A 13 -6.80 -4.33 8.90
C ARG A 13 -5.82 -3.18 9.08
N VAL A 14 -6.28 -1.94 9.17
CA VAL A 14 -5.46 -0.77 9.51
C VAL A 14 -4.97 -0.90 10.95
N LEU A 15 -5.87 -1.16 11.90
CA LEU A 15 -5.53 -1.35 13.32
C LEU A 15 -4.59 -2.53 13.55
N VAL A 16 -4.84 -3.68 12.92
CA VAL A 16 -3.92 -4.83 13.00
C VAL A 16 -2.55 -4.50 12.41
N SER A 17 -2.50 -3.72 11.34
CA SER A 17 -1.23 -3.31 10.74
C SER A 17 -0.47 -2.32 11.63
N LEU A 18 -1.18 -1.43 12.32
CA LEU A 18 -0.61 -0.58 13.36
C LEU A 18 -0.04 -1.39 14.52
N VAL A 19 -0.79 -2.38 15.03
CA VAL A 19 -0.32 -3.28 16.10
C VAL A 19 0.92 -4.07 15.66
N LEU A 20 0.93 -4.59 14.42
CA LEU A 20 2.08 -5.29 13.88
C LEU A 20 3.31 -4.38 13.76
N TRP A 21 3.11 -3.12 13.38
CA TRP A 21 4.19 -2.14 13.27
C TRP A 21 4.78 -1.78 14.63
N VAL A 22 3.92 -1.53 15.62
CA VAL A 22 4.32 -1.30 17.02
C VAL A 22 5.04 -2.53 17.59
N ALA A 23 4.56 -3.74 17.28
CA ALA A 23 5.22 -5.00 17.65
C ALA A 23 6.48 -5.31 16.82
N ARG A 24 6.86 -4.43 15.87
CA ARG A 24 7.96 -4.62 14.91
C ARG A 24 7.90 -5.94 14.13
N ARG A 25 6.69 -6.46 13.88
CA ARG A 25 6.44 -7.69 13.12
C ARG A 25 5.99 -7.38 11.69
N THR A 26 6.47 -8.16 10.73
CA THR A 26 6.06 -8.06 9.32
C THR A 26 5.07 -9.16 8.96
N HIS A 27 4.14 -8.86 8.07
CA HIS A 27 3.06 -9.76 7.70
C HIS A 27 3.40 -10.56 6.43
N GLY A 28 3.50 -11.88 6.58
CA GLY A 28 3.62 -12.81 5.45
C GLY A 28 4.98 -12.75 4.72
N THR A 29 6.06 -12.44 5.46
CA THR A 29 7.46 -12.42 4.99
C THR A 29 8.21 -13.73 5.22
N LYS A 30 7.54 -14.76 5.76
CA LYS A 30 8.18 -16.02 6.16
C LYS A 30 8.64 -16.91 5.00
N SER A 31 8.16 -16.66 3.78
CA SER A 31 8.34 -17.56 2.61
C SER A 31 9.04 -16.90 1.43
N GLY A 32 9.79 -15.82 1.62
CA GLY A 32 10.44 -15.16 0.49
C GLY A 32 11.20 -13.89 0.83
N ARG A 33 11.85 -13.32 -0.18
CA ARG A 33 12.61 -12.07 -0.06
C ARG A 33 11.65 -10.88 -0.08
N ALA A 34 11.69 -10.07 0.97
CA ALA A 34 10.84 -8.90 1.11
C ALA A 34 11.46 -7.66 0.46
N PHE A 35 10.66 -6.91 -0.29
CA PHE A 35 11.01 -5.62 -0.89
C PHE A 35 10.05 -4.53 -0.37
N GLY A 36 10.59 -3.60 0.41
CA GLY A 36 9.86 -2.44 0.91
C GLY A 36 9.48 -1.47 -0.21
N TYR A 37 8.48 -0.63 0.05
CA TYR A 37 8.10 0.50 -0.81
C TYR A 37 7.71 1.75 0.01
N ALA A 38 7.80 1.67 1.34
CA ALA A 38 7.29 2.69 2.24
C ALA A 38 8.31 3.79 2.52
N ARG A 39 9.58 3.60 2.13
CA ARG A 39 10.69 4.49 2.50
C ARG A 39 10.54 5.88 1.88
N GLY A 40 10.00 5.96 0.66
CA GLY A 40 9.66 7.22 -0.01
C GLY A 40 8.45 7.96 0.56
N GLN A 41 7.56 7.29 1.31
CA GLN A 41 6.34 7.91 1.86
C GLN A 41 6.45 8.41 3.29
N GLY A 42 7.53 8.09 4.00
CA GLY A 42 7.68 8.45 5.42
C GLY A 42 7.59 9.97 5.66
N ALA A 43 8.31 10.77 4.89
CA ALA A 43 8.30 12.23 5.04
C ALA A 43 6.93 12.85 4.73
N MET A 44 6.23 12.34 3.70
CA MET A 44 4.89 12.79 3.35
C MET A 44 3.88 12.47 4.45
N MET A 45 3.94 11.25 5.02
CA MET A 45 3.04 10.85 6.11
C MET A 45 3.36 11.61 7.41
N ALA A 46 4.63 11.89 7.68
CA ALA A 46 5.01 12.76 8.80
C ALA A 46 4.47 14.18 8.62
N GLY A 47 4.52 14.73 7.40
CA GLY A 47 3.92 16.02 7.05
C GLY A 47 2.41 16.04 7.28
N PHE A 48 1.68 15.01 6.83
CA PHE A 48 0.25 14.89 7.09
C PHE A 48 -0.06 14.80 8.58
N ALA A 49 0.66 13.96 9.33
CA ALA A 49 0.47 13.83 10.77
C ALA A 49 0.72 15.18 11.50
N PHE A 50 1.74 15.93 11.09
CA PHE A 50 2.02 17.26 11.63
C PHE A 50 0.87 18.25 11.36
N VAL A 51 0.38 18.31 10.12
CA VAL A 51 -0.75 19.19 9.75
C VAL A 51 -2.00 18.83 10.54
N CYS A 52 -2.32 17.54 10.68
CA CYS A 52 -3.45 17.11 11.52
C CYS A 52 -3.31 17.59 12.97
N VAL A 53 -2.11 17.51 13.57
CA VAL A 53 -1.90 18.01 14.94
C VAL A 53 -2.10 19.52 15.04
N VAL A 54 -1.59 20.29 14.06
CA VAL A 54 -1.77 21.76 14.02
C VAL A 54 -3.26 22.10 13.86
N GLU A 55 -3.96 21.38 13.00
CA GLU A 55 -5.41 21.51 12.79
C GLU A 55 -6.18 21.22 14.09
N THR A 56 -5.85 20.14 14.80
CA THR A 56 -6.47 19.81 16.09
C THR A 56 -6.31 20.93 17.10
N VAL A 57 -5.11 21.50 17.22
CA VAL A 57 -4.85 22.63 18.13
C VAL A 57 -5.66 23.86 17.72
N ALA A 58 -5.70 24.18 16.43
CA ALA A 58 -6.46 25.32 15.92
C ALA A 58 -7.98 25.15 16.17
N MET A 59 -8.54 23.97 15.89
CA MET A 59 -9.95 23.66 16.12
C MET A 59 -10.29 23.67 17.62
N SER A 60 -9.40 23.15 18.47
CA SER A 60 -9.57 23.18 19.92
C SER A 60 -9.66 24.61 20.47
N VAL A 61 -8.84 25.53 19.95
CA VAL A 61 -8.89 26.96 20.30
C VAL A 61 -10.16 27.62 19.78
N LEU A 62 -10.53 27.36 18.52
CA LEU A 62 -11.71 27.94 17.88
C LEU A 62 -13.02 27.52 18.56
N LEU A 63 -13.09 26.28 19.05
CA LEU A 63 -14.29 25.67 19.63
C LEU A 63 -14.29 25.67 21.16
N ARG A 64 -13.40 26.43 21.79
CA ARG A 64 -13.30 26.51 23.25
C ARG A 64 -14.62 26.84 23.95
N ASP A 65 -15.47 27.64 23.30
CA ASP A 65 -16.76 28.11 23.84
C ASP A 65 -17.92 27.14 23.52
N PHE A 66 -17.66 26.07 22.75
CA PHE A 66 -18.64 25.06 22.33
C PHE A 66 -18.18 23.65 22.73
N PRO A 67 -18.41 23.22 23.99
CA PRO A 67 -17.80 22.01 24.54
C PRO A 67 -18.17 20.73 23.78
N THR A 68 -19.42 20.62 23.30
CA THR A 68 -19.86 19.47 22.51
C THR A 68 -19.17 19.40 21.14
N ALA A 69 -19.08 20.53 20.44
CA ALA A 69 -18.43 20.59 19.12
C ALA A 69 -16.93 20.32 19.23
N HIS A 70 -16.28 20.86 20.27
CA HIS A 70 -14.89 20.57 20.60
C HIS A 70 -14.68 19.07 20.81
N ALA A 71 -15.46 18.42 21.67
CA ALA A 71 -15.29 17.00 21.97
C ALA A 71 -15.44 16.11 20.72
N VAL A 72 -16.43 16.41 19.87
CA VAL A 72 -16.66 15.66 18.63
C VAL A 72 -15.51 15.83 17.64
N LEU A 73 -15.05 17.06 17.42
CA LEU A 73 -13.94 17.32 16.48
C LEU A 73 -12.61 16.79 17.00
N LEU A 74 -12.34 16.91 18.30
CA LEU A 74 -11.16 16.31 18.91
C LEU A 74 -11.13 14.79 18.71
N PHE A 75 -12.27 14.11 18.89
CA PHE A 75 -12.37 12.68 18.63
C PHE A 75 -12.10 12.36 17.14
N LEU A 76 -12.70 13.12 16.23
CA LEU A 76 -12.55 12.92 14.80
C LEU A 76 -11.10 13.14 14.34
N ASP A 77 -10.43 14.17 14.86
CA ASP A 77 -9.05 14.50 14.55
C ASP A 77 -8.09 13.43 15.05
N VAL A 78 -8.24 13.01 16.32
CA VAL A 78 -7.43 11.92 16.90
C VAL A 78 -7.64 10.63 16.09
N TYR A 79 -8.88 10.33 15.72
CA TYR A 79 -9.18 9.19 14.87
C TYR A 79 -8.51 9.31 13.49
N GLY A 80 -8.57 10.49 12.87
CA GLY A 80 -7.89 10.79 11.61
C GLY A 80 -6.39 10.55 11.68
N VAL A 81 -5.72 11.02 12.74
CA VAL A 81 -4.29 10.76 12.98
C VAL A 81 -4.01 9.27 13.10
N VAL A 82 -4.83 8.52 13.86
CA VAL A 82 -4.68 7.06 13.99
C VAL A 82 -4.82 6.36 12.64
N VAL A 83 -5.76 6.79 11.79
CA VAL A 83 -5.94 6.24 10.44
C VAL A 83 -4.73 6.53 9.55
N VAL A 84 -4.22 7.77 9.55
CA VAL A 84 -3.03 8.16 8.77
C VAL A 84 -1.81 7.34 9.19
N VAL A 85 -1.56 7.23 10.50
CA VAL A 85 -0.44 6.45 11.04
C VAL A 85 -0.64 4.95 10.76
N GLY A 86 -1.86 4.44 10.89
CA GLY A 86 -2.19 3.05 10.59
C GLY A 86 -2.00 2.69 9.11
N LEU A 87 -2.29 3.61 8.19
CA LEU A 87 -2.01 3.45 6.76
C LEU A 87 -0.50 3.43 6.50
N HIS A 88 0.27 4.33 7.12
CA HIS A 88 1.73 4.31 7.02
C HIS A 88 2.31 2.98 7.56
N ALA A 89 1.83 2.54 8.73
CA ALA A 89 2.19 1.26 9.33
C ALA A 89 1.85 0.09 8.40
N ALA A 90 0.69 0.09 7.75
CA ALA A 90 0.29 -0.92 6.78
C ALA A 90 1.25 -1.00 5.59
N SER A 91 1.74 0.13 5.10
CA SER A 91 2.76 0.16 4.04
C SER A 91 4.08 -0.46 4.49
N VAL A 92 4.49 -0.23 5.75
CA VAL A 92 5.76 -0.74 6.29
C VAL A 92 5.69 -2.25 6.57
N VAL A 93 4.61 -2.73 7.19
CA VAL A 93 4.51 -4.13 7.64
C VAL A 93 4.11 -5.12 6.54
N ARG A 94 3.66 -4.62 5.38
CA ARG A 94 3.23 -5.43 4.23
C ARG A 94 4.11 -5.15 3.01
N PRO A 95 5.40 -5.51 3.02
CA PRO A 95 6.27 -5.35 1.85
C PRO A 95 5.80 -6.25 0.69
N HIS A 96 6.32 -5.97 -0.50
CA HIS A 96 6.26 -6.91 -1.62
C HIS A 96 7.06 -8.15 -1.25
N VAL A 97 6.57 -9.33 -1.60
CA VAL A 97 7.26 -10.59 -1.27
C VAL A 97 7.51 -11.35 -2.55
N LEU A 98 8.78 -11.60 -2.84
CA LEU A 98 9.22 -12.49 -3.90
C LEU A 98 9.47 -13.87 -3.30
N ASP A 99 8.60 -14.82 -3.60
CA ASP A 99 8.74 -16.22 -3.23
C ASP A 99 9.32 -16.99 -4.42
N LEU A 100 10.61 -17.31 -4.32
CA LEU A 100 11.34 -18.03 -5.38
C LEU A 100 11.03 -19.53 -5.35
N GLU A 101 10.84 -20.12 -4.17
CA GLU A 101 10.55 -21.54 -4.01
C GLU A 101 9.12 -21.88 -4.47
N GLY A 102 8.16 -21.00 -4.14
CA GLY A 102 6.78 -21.09 -4.59
C GLY A 102 6.50 -20.43 -5.94
N GLY A 103 7.55 -19.95 -6.64
CA GLY A 103 7.44 -19.40 -8.00
C GLY A 103 6.46 -18.23 -8.15
N SER A 104 6.32 -17.36 -7.13
CA SER A 104 5.33 -16.27 -7.18
C SER A 104 5.82 -14.94 -6.59
N LEU A 105 5.48 -13.85 -7.28
CA LEU A 105 5.67 -12.49 -6.81
C LEU A 105 4.34 -11.95 -6.26
N ARG A 106 4.34 -11.56 -4.99
CA ARG A 106 3.18 -10.96 -4.33
C ARG A 106 3.36 -9.45 -4.20
N ILE A 107 2.55 -8.72 -4.96
CA ILE A 107 2.51 -7.28 -5.01
C ILE A 107 1.43 -6.78 -4.05
N ARG A 108 1.82 -5.94 -3.10
CA ARG A 108 0.92 -5.46 -2.04
C ARG A 108 1.03 -3.95 -1.88
N ARG A 109 -0.10 -3.30 -1.69
CA ARG A 109 -0.19 -1.87 -1.35
C ARG A 109 -1.23 -1.64 -0.29
N TYR A 110 -0.79 -1.13 0.86
CA TYR A 110 -1.61 -0.93 2.05
C TYR A 110 -2.41 -2.20 2.41
N VAL A 111 -3.70 -2.01 2.65
CA VAL A 111 -4.72 -3.02 2.94
C VAL A 111 -5.54 -3.37 1.67
N HIS A 112 -5.38 -2.59 0.61
CA HIS A 112 -6.29 -2.55 -0.55
C HIS A 112 -5.86 -3.44 -1.70
N VAL A 113 -4.56 -3.55 -1.96
CA VAL A 113 -4.03 -4.30 -3.10
C VAL A 113 -3.27 -5.51 -2.60
N ASP A 114 -3.64 -6.68 -3.10
CA ASP A 114 -2.95 -7.94 -2.88
C ASP A 114 -3.04 -8.78 -4.15
N LEU A 115 -2.04 -8.60 -5.02
CA LEU A 115 -1.92 -9.30 -6.30
C LEU A 115 -0.84 -10.37 -6.20
N ARG A 116 -1.18 -11.60 -6.54
CA ARG A 116 -0.21 -12.69 -6.68
C ARG A 116 0.01 -12.96 -8.16
N VAL A 117 1.25 -12.77 -8.61
CA VAL A 117 1.70 -12.99 -9.99
C VAL A 117 2.62 -14.21 -10.01
N PRO A 118 2.27 -15.30 -10.70
CA PRO A 118 3.20 -16.41 -10.94
C PRO A 118 4.39 -15.95 -11.79
N LEU A 119 5.61 -16.40 -11.46
CA LEU A 119 6.82 -15.98 -12.18
C LEU A 119 6.82 -16.44 -13.65
N GLU A 120 6.22 -17.60 -13.94
CA GLU A 120 6.05 -18.15 -15.29
C GLU A 120 5.28 -17.22 -16.23
N ARG A 121 4.39 -16.39 -15.67
CA ARG A 121 3.56 -15.46 -16.44
C ARG A 121 4.23 -14.12 -16.69
N ILE A 122 5.44 -13.90 -16.19
CA ILE A 122 6.15 -12.65 -16.38
C ILE A 122 6.87 -12.71 -17.72
N ALA A 123 6.42 -11.89 -18.69
CA ALA A 123 7.01 -11.77 -20.03
C ALA A 123 8.25 -10.88 -20.02
N SER A 124 8.19 -9.75 -19.30
CA SER A 124 9.33 -8.84 -19.16
C SER A 124 9.26 -8.07 -17.84
N VAL A 125 10.44 -7.74 -17.30
CA VAL A 125 10.59 -6.88 -16.13
C VAL A 125 11.51 -5.75 -16.51
N ARG A 126 11.05 -4.51 -16.36
CA ARG A 126 11.85 -3.34 -16.67
C ARG A 126 11.84 -2.38 -15.50
N ARG A 127 12.99 -1.77 -15.22
CA ARG A 127 13.07 -0.60 -14.35
C ARG A 127 12.68 0.61 -15.19
N GLU A 128 11.60 1.28 -14.79
CA GLU A 128 11.14 2.49 -15.45
C GLU A 128 10.53 3.40 -14.39
N LEU A 129 11.15 4.56 -14.18
CA LEU A 129 10.60 5.58 -13.29
C LEU A 129 9.56 6.36 -14.07
N ARG A 130 8.28 6.15 -13.75
CA ARG A 130 7.16 6.92 -14.32
C ARG A 130 6.44 7.70 -13.24
N LEU A 131 6.14 8.95 -13.58
CA LEU A 131 5.16 9.79 -12.89
C LEU A 131 3.82 9.48 -13.54
N THR A 132 3.12 8.46 -13.04
CA THR A 132 1.93 7.93 -13.68
C THR A 132 0.90 9.04 -13.90
N HIS A 133 0.44 9.19 -15.15
CA HIS A 133 -0.72 9.99 -15.51
C HIS A 133 -1.61 9.13 -16.42
N GLU A 134 -2.90 9.12 -16.08
CA GLU A 134 -4.03 8.40 -16.68
C GLU A 134 -4.04 6.85 -16.54
N PRO A 135 -4.99 6.27 -15.79
CA PRO A 135 -5.16 4.82 -15.72
C PRO A 135 -5.70 4.27 -17.06
N ALA A 136 -4.92 3.42 -17.71
CA ALA A 136 -5.34 2.71 -18.92
C ALA A 136 -6.11 1.41 -18.61
N ASP A 137 -6.91 0.94 -19.57
CA ASP A 137 -7.61 -0.34 -19.45
C ASP A 137 -6.65 -1.53 -19.59
N GLY A 138 -6.68 -2.44 -18.61
CA GLY A 138 -5.79 -3.61 -18.54
C GLY A 138 -4.44 -3.36 -17.83
N GLU A 139 -4.19 -2.15 -17.33
CA GLU A 139 -3.01 -1.81 -16.52
C GLU A 139 -3.36 -1.69 -15.03
N LEU A 140 -2.44 -2.11 -14.15
CA LEU A 140 -2.53 -1.89 -12.70
C LEU A 140 -1.32 -1.07 -12.25
N ASP A 141 -1.58 0.19 -11.91
CA ASP A 141 -0.58 1.07 -11.33
C ASP A 141 -0.68 1.08 -9.80
N VAL A 142 0.38 0.60 -9.16
CA VAL A 142 0.57 0.53 -7.72
C VAL A 142 1.58 1.61 -7.33
N GLU A 143 1.12 2.85 -7.42
CA GLU A 143 1.94 4.04 -7.23
C GLU A 143 2.22 4.37 -5.76
N VAL A 144 3.37 4.98 -5.52
CA VAL A 144 3.79 5.49 -4.21
C VAL A 144 4.20 6.94 -4.42
N GLY A 145 3.41 7.88 -3.91
CA GLY A 145 3.63 9.31 -4.14
C GLY A 145 3.60 9.70 -5.62
N SER A 146 2.61 9.19 -6.37
CA SER A 146 2.46 9.40 -7.82
C SER A 146 3.63 8.90 -8.67
N ARG A 147 4.37 7.90 -8.18
CA ARG A 147 5.52 7.30 -8.87
C ARG A 147 5.45 5.78 -8.86
N THR A 148 5.85 5.17 -9.97
CA THR A 148 6.18 3.75 -10.10
C THR A 148 7.62 3.60 -10.56
N SER A 149 8.34 2.57 -10.11
CA SER A 149 9.76 2.35 -10.46
C SER A 149 10.00 1.08 -11.26
N VAL A 150 9.03 0.16 -11.29
CA VAL A 150 9.13 -1.13 -11.97
C VAL A 150 7.88 -1.34 -12.82
N THR A 151 8.08 -1.78 -14.06
CA THR A 151 7.04 -2.21 -14.99
C THR A 151 7.19 -3.71 -15.24
N LEU A 152 6.11 -4.46 -14.99
CA LEU A 152 5.97 -5.88 -15.33
C LEU A 152 4.99 -6.03 -16.47
N GLU A 153 5.41 -6.73 -17.52
CA GLU A 153 4.53 -7.20 -18.58
C GLU A 153 4.25 -8.68 -18.37
N LEU A 154 2.98 -9.06 -18.42
CA LEU A 154 2.53 -10.43 -18.22
C LEU A 154 2.18 -11.07 -19.56
N THR A 155 2.61 -12.31 -19.74
CA THR A 155 2.30 -13.12 -20.93
C THR A 155 0.81 -13.44 -21.01
N GLU A 156 0.18 -13.66 -19.86
CA GLU A 156 -1.25 -13.90 -19.72
C GLU A 156 -1.87 -12.92 -18.73
N PRO A 157 -3.14 -12.50 -18.94
CA PRO A 157 -3.83 -11.67 -17.97
C PRO A 157 -3.93 -12.38 -16.61
N VAL A 158 -3.65 -11.64 -15.54
CA VAL A 158 -3.86 -12.12 -14.17
C VAL A 158 -5.08 -11.43 -13.58
N ALA A 159 -5.97 -12.22 -12.99
CA ALA A 159 -7.15 -11.69 -12.32
C ALA A 159 -6.77 -10.97 -11.02
N HIS A 160 -6.95 -9.67 -11.00
CA HIS A 160 -6.87 -8.83 -9.82
C HIS A 160 -8.26 -8.59 -9.23
N VAL A 161 -8.44 -8.85 -7.94
CA VAL A 161 -9.67 -8.50 -7.23
C VAL A 161 -9.46 -7.15 -6.56
N THR A 162 -10.13 -6.13 -7.07
CA THR A 162 -10.13 -4.80 -6.46
C THR A 162 -10.78 -4.82 -5.07
N PHE A 163 -10.53 -3.78 -4.28
CA PHE A 163 -11.09 -3.66 -2.92
C PHE A 163 -12.63 -3.80 -2.87
N PHE A 164 -13.33 -3.34 -3.92
CA PHE A 164 -14.78 -3.46 -4.05
C PHE A 164 -15.26 -4.84 -4.58
N GLY A 165 -14.36 -5.81 -4.73
CA GLY A 165 -14.66 -7.16 -5.19
C GLY A 165 -14.84 -7.28 -6.70
N ARG A 166 -14.60 -6.21 -7.49
CA ARG A 166 -14.57 -6.30 -8.95
C ARG A 166 -13.30 -7.03 -9.38
N ARG A 167 -13.47 -8.07 -10.21
CA ARG A 167 -12.37 -8.73 -10.92
C ARG A 167 -11.98 -7.88 -12.12
N ARG A 168 -10.70 -7.57 -12.24
CA ARG A 168 -10.10 -6.92 -13.40
C ARG A 168 -8.97 -7.81 -13.89
N GLU A 169 -8.92 -8.07 -15.17
CA GLU A 169 -7.77 -8.74 -15.77
C GLU A 169 -6.69 -7.72 -16.07
N VAL A 170 -5.46 -8.02 -15.65
CA VAL A 170 -4.33 -7.11 -15.77
C VAL A 170 -3.23 -7.79 -16.58
N ARG A 171 -2.72 -7.08 -17.60
CA ARG A 171 -1.58 -7.53 -18.41
C ARG A 171 -0.30 -6.77 -18.11
N VAL A 172 -0.41 -5.53 -17.65
CA VAL A 172 0.73 -4.70 -17.26
C VAL A 172 0.57 -4.29 -15.80
N VAL A 173 1.57 -4.59 -14.99
CA VAL A 173 1.59 -4.20 -13.57
C VAL A 173 2.76 -3.27 -13.34
N ARG A 174 2.48 -2.01 -13.00
CA ARG A 174 3.51 -1.04 -12.61
C ARG A 174 3.44 -0.85 -11.11
N PHE A 175 4.58 -0.88 -10.43
CA PHE A 175 4.61 -0.69 -8.99
C PHE A 175 5.91 -0.02 -8.55
N HIS A 176 5.90 0.49 -7.32
CA HIS A 176 7.09 1.03 -6.69
C HIS A 176 7.72 0.02 -5.73
N ALA A 177 9.04 -0.08 -5.80
CA ALA A 177 9.87 -0.82 -4.85
C ALA A 177 11.09 0.03 -4.50
N ASP A 178 11.45 0.06 -3.21
CA ASP A 178 12.59 0.81 -2.68
C ASP A 178 13.92 0.31 -3.28
N ASP A 179 14.03 -1.01 -3.53
CA ASP A 179 15.16 -1.65 -4.23
C ASP A 179 14.71 -2.27 -5.56
N ALA A 180 14.38 -1.40 -6.52
CA ALA A 180 13.95 -1.82 -7.87
C ALA A 180 15.04 -2.64 -8.58
N ASP A 181 16.30 -2.24 -8.47
CA ASP A 181 17.41 -2.92 -9.15
C ASP A 181 17.67 -4.31 -8.57
N GLY A 182 17.56 -4.48 -7.25
CA GLY A 182 17.68 -5.78 -6.60
C GLY A 182 16.51 -6.70 -6.94
N LEU A 183 15.30 -6.15 -7.08
CA LEU A 183 14.12 -6.91 -7.49
C LEU A 183 14.23 -7.41 -8.94
N VAL A 184 14.59 -6.53 -9.88
CA VAL A 184 14.79 -6.89 -11.29
C VAL A 184 15.88 -7.95 -11.42
N ARG A 185 16.99 -7.81 -10.70
CA ARG A 185 18.07 -8.80 -10.67
C ARG A 185 17.62 -10.15 -10.10
N ALA A 186 16.83 -10.15 -9.03
CA ALA A 186 16.30 -11.38 -8.45
C ALA A 186 15.34 -12.10 -9.40
N LEU A 187 14.45 -11.36 -10.06
CA LEU A 187 13.54 -11.89 -11.08
C LEU A 187 14.27 -12.41 -12.32
N GLY A 188 15.32 -11.70 -12.76
CA GLY A 188 16.14 -12.12 -13.90
C GLY A 188 16.87 -13.45 -13.64
N ARG A 189 17.34 -13.68 -12.41
CA ARG A 189 17.98 -14.96 -12.02
C ARG A 189 17.00 -16.12 -11.90
N ALA A 190 15.74 -15.85 -11.55
CA ALA A 190 14.70 -16.87 -11.41
C ALA A 190 14.13 -17.35 -12.75
N ARG A 191 14.51 -16.71 -13.85
CA ARG A 191 14.02 -16.97 -15.20
C ARG A 191 15.00 -17.83 -16.03
N VAL A 192 16.08 -18.30 -15.42
CA VAL A 192 17.12 -19.16 -16.00
C VAL A 192 16.87 -20.61 -15.58
#